data_AF-A0A6B3QY67-F1
#
_entry.id   AF-A0A6B3QY67-F1
#
_cell.length_a   1.000
_cell.length_b   1.000
_cell.length_c   1.000
_cell.angle_alpha   90.00
_cell.angle_beta   90.00
_cell.angle_gamma   90.00
#
_symmetry.space_group_name_H-M   'P 1'
#
loop_
_entity.id
_entity.type
_entity.pdbx_description
1 polymer ?
#
loop_
_entity_poly.entity_id
_entity_poly.type
_entity_poly.pdbx_seq_one_letter_code
_entity_poly.pdbx_strand_id
1 'polypeptide(L)'
;MSTIKYDYIIVGAGAAGLNLALAMAVDAFFEDKSILILDKDVKDKNDRTWSFWEKGKGNWDDIISKSWDKGLVKANGEYIPLHLKKYSYKTLRSADFYDHAKKTLPKPKFTWKTEQVQKIMQADEGAVVFTDQQNYKADLVFDSRVPESYSLKDDNYLNIAQHFKGWIIETKTPVFDDSTFTMMDFDLKDGESTSFTYILPFSPTKALVEFTYFSPEVVEESTYDDYLKKYISEHLQTDDYSILETEKGIIPMTNFPFEDYNQKHIIKIGTAGGWVKASSGYSFKNCERKSQNIIKFLKSKQEFYKDSTPVKYKHYDKIFLEVLTKENHFGEELFYRMYKNNSIQTIFRFLDEQSSFQEDLKIIMNLSSSPFIKGFVRHLKSGFNT
;
A
#
# COMPACT_ATOMS: atom_id res chain seq x y z
N MET A 1 -19.53 24.81 -20.99
CA MET A 1 -20.25 23.56 -20.62
C MET A 1 -20.97 23.81 -19.31
N SER A 2 -22.22 23.37 -19.15
CA SER A 2 -22.97 23.50 -17.88
C SER A 2 -22.32 22.62 -16.81
N THR A 3 -22.06 23.17 -15.63
CA THR A 3 -21.42 22.42 -14.53
C THR A 3 -22.45 21.56 -13.80
N ILE A 4 -22.20 20.25 -13.70
CA ILE A 4 -23.08 19.31 -12.98
C ILE A 4 -22.65 19.25 -11.51
N LYS A 5 -23.61 19.34 -10.58
CA LYS A 5 -23.34 19.31 -9.14
C LYS A 5 -23.52 17.90 -8.57
N TYR A 6 -22.61 17.50 -7.68
CA TYR A 6 -22.71 16.37 -6.77
C TYR A 6 -22.46 16.83 -5.33
N ASP A 7 -22.84 16.05 -4.32
CA ASP A 7 -22.44 16.33 -2.94
C ASP A 7 -20.95 16.01 -2.75
N TYR A 8 -20.51 14.87 -3.29
CA TYR A 8 -19.14 14.40 -3.20
C TYR A 8 -18.62 13.91 -4.56
N ILE A 9 -17.34 14.17 -4.84
CA ILE A 9 -16.62 13.57 -5.97
C ILE A 9 -15.40 12.81 -5.46
N ILE A 10 -15.21 11.58 -5.93
CA ILE A 10 -14.03 10.76 -5.69
C ILE A 10 -13.26 10.63 -7.01
N VAL A 11 -12.02 11.13 -7.03
CA VAL A 11 -11.11 11.03 -8.17
C VAL A 11 -10.10 9.91 -7.89
N GLY A 12 -10.22 8.84 -8.68
CA GLY A 12 -9.48 7.59 -8.58
C GLY A 12 -10.33 6.46 -7.98
N ALA A 13 -10.67 5.47 -8.80
CA ALA A 13 -11.34 4.22 -8.44
C ALA A 13 -10.34 3.09 -8.12
N GLY A 14 -9.23 3.44 -7.46
CA GLY A 14 -8.31 2.47 -6.86
C GLY A 14 -8.71 2.09 -5.43
N ALA A 15 -7.81 1.42 -4.70
CA ALA A 15 -8.05 0.99 -3.32
C ALA A 15 -8.59 2.11 -2.42
N ALA A 16 -8.00 3.31 -2.47
CA ALA A 16 -8.41 4.43 -1.62
C ALA A 16 -9.83 4.93 -1.92
N GLY A 17 -10.11 5.28 -3.17
CA GLY A 17 -11.41 5.84 -3.56
C GLY A 17 -12.55 4.85 -3.40
N LEU A 18 -12.32 3.57 -3.70
CA LEU A 18 -13.37 2.55 -3.57
C LEU A 18 -13.61 2.14 -2.13
N ASN A 19 -12.57 2.06 -1.29
CA ASN A 19 -12.79 1.89 0.15
C ASN A 19 -13.64 3.05 0.72
N LEU A 20 -13.39 4.28 0.27
CA LEU A 20 -14.17 5.45 0.71
C LEU A 20 -15.62 5.38 0.22
N ALA A 21 -15.83 5.09 -1.07
CA ALA A 21 -17.16 4.97 -1.64
C ALA A 21 -17.98 3.85 -0.98
N LEU A 22 -17.37 2.70 -0.73
CA LEU A 22 -17.99 1.57 -0.03
C LEU A 22 -18.32 1.92 1.43
N ALA A 23 -17.45 2.64 2.12
CA ALA A 23 -17.74 3.15 3.46
C ALA A 23 -18.92 4.13 3.47
N MET A 24 -19.03 5.02 2.47
CA MET A 24 -20.19 5.91 2.31
C MET A 24 -21.47 5.17 1.95
N ALA A 25 -21.39 4.03 1.27
CA ALA A 25 -22.56 3.27 0.85
C ALA A 25 -23.32 2.65 2.02
N VAL A 26 -22.60 2.21 3.06
CA VAL A 26 -23.17 1.51 4.22
C VAL A 26 -23.50 2.45 5.40
N ASP A 27 -23.16 3.74 5.33
CA ASP A 27 -23.48 4.72 6.37
C ASP A 27 -24.71 5.56 5.97
N ALA A 28 -25.76 5.53 6.81
CA ALA A 28 -27.03 6.21 6.58
C ALA A 28 -26.91 7.73 6.40
N PHE A 29 -25.83 8.36 6.88
CA PHE A 29 -25.57 9.78 6.66
C PHE A 29 -25.51 10.17 5.19
N PHE A 30 -25.16 9.23 4.29
CA PHE A 30 -25.03 9.49 2.86
C PHE A 30 -26.24 9.04 2.04
N GLU A 31 -27.34 8.60 2.66
CA GLU A 31 -28.49 8.03 1.95
C GLU A 31 -29.11 9.00 0.92
N ASP A 32 -29.14 10.29 1.23
CA ASP A 32 -29.65 11.38 0.38
C ASP A 32 -28.55 12.07 -0.45
N LYS A 33 -27.32 11.56 -0.46
CA LYS A 33 -26.15 12.22 -1.07
C LYS A 33 -25.82 11.62 -2.44
N SER A 34 -25.58 12.50 -3.40
CA SER A 34 -25.09 12.18 -4.74
C SER A 34 -23.56 12.11 -4.77
N ILE A 35 -23.02 11.00 -5.26
CA ILE A 35 -21.59 10.72 -5.26
C ILE A 35 -21.14 10.38 -6.68
N LEU A 36 -20.15 11.11 -7.19
CA LEU A 36 -19.51 10.84 -8.48
C LEU A 36 -18.15 10.18 -8.26
N ILE A 37 -17.89 9.08 -8.96
CA ILE A 37 -16.59 8.39 -9.00
C ILE A 37 -16.02 8.56 -10.41
N LEU A 38 -14.84 9.18 -10.48
CA LEU A 38 -14.09 9.44 -11.71
C LEU A 38 -12.81 8.61 -11.72
N ASP A 39 -12.57 7.89 -12.79
CA ASP A 39 -11.28 7.26 -13.07
C ASP A 39 -11.00 7.35 -14.57
N LYS A 40 -9.73 7.37 -14.97
CA LYS A 40 -9.35 7.32 -16.39
C LYS A 40 -9.52 5.92 -16.98
N ASP A 41 -9.50 4.89 -16.13
CA ASP A 41 -9.62 3.50 -16.51
C ASP A 41 -11.03 2.96 -16.19
N VAL A 42 -11.51 1.99 -16.97
CA VAL A 42 -12.83 1.35 -16.78
C VAL A 42 -12.87 0.45 -15.54
N LYS A 43 -11.70 0.08 -15.00
CA LYS A 43 -11.52 -0.82 -13.83
C LYS A 43 -12.22 -2.17 -14.01
N ASP A 44 -11.93 -2.84 -15.12
CA ASP A 44 -12.50 -4.14 -15.54
C ASP A 44 -11.44 -5.23 -15.71
N LYS A 45 -10.19 -4.94 -15.32
CA LYS A 45 -9.05 -5.87 -15.41
C LYS A 45 -8.36 -5.99 -14.06
N ASN A 46 -7.69 -7.12 -13.86
CA ASN A 46 -6.79 -7.30 -12.72
C ASN A 46 -5.49 -6.54 -12.99
N ASP A 47 -5.30 -5.39 -12.36
CA ASP A 47 -4.10 -4.55 -12.53
C ASP A 47 -3.09 -4.73 -11.40
N ARG A 48 -3.51 -5.37 -10.30
CA ARG A 48 -2.66 -5.70 -9.14
C ARG A 48 -3.31 -6.73 -8.22
N THR A 49 -2.48 -7.32 -7.39
CA THR A 49 -2.86 -8.12 -6.23
C THR A 49 -2.79 -7.27 -4.95
N TRP A 50 -3.82 -7.30 -4.10
CA TRP A 50 -3.74 -6.69 -2.77
C TRP A 50 -3.65 -7.75 -1.70
N SER A 51 -2.57 -7.68 -0.95
CA SER A 51 -2.34 -8.56 0.19
C SER A 51 -2.31 -7.78 1.49
N PHE A 52 -2.88 -8.35 2.53
CA PHE A 52 -3.03 -7.71 3.83
C PHE A 52 -3.18 -8.75 4.94
N TRP A 53 -3.09 -8.32 6.19
CA TRP A 53 -3.39 -9.14 7.35
C TRP A 53 -4.56 -8.56 8.13
N GLU A 54 -5.32 -9.43 8.77
CA GLU A 54 -6.34 -9.03 9.74
C GLU A 54 -6.66 -10.16 10.69
N LYS A 55 -7.44 -9.85 11.74
CA LYS A 55 -7.88 -10.86 12.72
C LYS A 55 -9.29 -11.31 12.40
N GLY A 56 -9.48 -12.62 12.25
CA GLY A 56 -10.80 -13.22 12.05
C GLY A 56 -11.46 -12.78 10.73
N LYS A 57 -12.78 -12.58 10.77
CA LYS A 57 -13.57 -12.20 9.60
C LYS A 57 -13.41 -10.72 9.28
N GLY A 58 -13.33 -10.39 7.99
CA GLY A 58 -13.17 -9.03 7.48
C GLY A 58 -14.19 -8.68 6.39
N ASN A 59 -14.19 -7.40 5.99
CA ASN A 59 -15.14 -6.87 4.99
C ASN A 59 -14.97 -7.50 3.60
N TRP A 60 -13.83 -8.13 3.34
CA TRP A 60 -13.44 -8.61 2.02
C TRP A 60 -13.47 -10.14 1.91
N ASP A 61 -13.94 -10.84 2.95
CA ASP A 61 -13.90 -12.31 3.03
C ASP A 61 -14.56 -12.99 1.80
N ASP A 62 -15.63 -12.41 1.27
CA ASP A 62 -16.37 -12.95 0.12
C ASP A 62 -15.63 -12.83 -1.22
N ILE A 63 -14.55 -12.04 -1.27
CA ILE A 63 -13.73 -11.80 -2.47
C ILE A 63 -12.25 -12.19 -2.27
N ILE A 64 -11.92 -12.87 -1.16
CA ILE A 64 -10.56 -13.37 -0.93
C ILE A 64 -10.23 -14.48 -1.92
N SER A 65 -9.09 -14.33 -2.60
CA SER A 65 -8.59 -15.33 -3.53
C SER A 65 -7.83 -16.45 -2.80
N LYS A 66 -7.06 -16.12 -1.75
CA LYS A 66 -6.37 -17.09 -0.88
C LYS A 66 -6.08 -16.48 0.48
N SER A 67 -5.99 -17.33 1.50
CA SER A 67 -5.55 -16.94 2.85
C SER A 67 -4.58 -17.97 3.43
N TRP A 68 -3.65 -17.49 4.26
CA TRP A 68 -2.63 -18.28 4.93
C TRP A 68 -2.54 -17.90 6.41
N ASP A 69 -2.38 -18.90 7.28
CA ASP A 69 -2.16 -18.72 8.71
C ASP A 69 -0.68 -18.90 9.12
N LYS A 70 0.16 -19.25 8.14
CA LYS A 70 1.60 -19.42 8.28
C LYS A 70 2.29 -18.61 7.20
N GLY A 71 3.43 -18.02 7.56
CA GLY A 71 4.35 -17.46 6.58
C GLY A 71 5.79 -17.79 6.96
N LEU A 72 6.74 -17.29 6.18
CA LEU A 72 8.16 -17.37 6.51
C LEU A 72 8.92 -16.13 6.03
N VAL A 73 10.09 -15.93 6.65
CA VAL A 73 11.15 -15.06 6.14
C VAL A 73 12.42 -15.91 6.03
N LYS A 74 13.16 -15.76 4.92
CA LYS A 74 14.52 -16.27 4.81
C LYS A 74 15.50 -15.11 4.74
N ALA A 75 16.44 -15.08 5.67
CA ALA A 75 17.47 -14.04 5.72
C ALA A 75 18.66 -14.55 6.53
N ASN A 76 19.86 -14.12 6.16
CA ASN A 76 21.13 -14.54 6.76
C ASN A 76 21.29 -16.07 6.84
N GLY A 77 20.78 -16.79 5.83
CA GLY A 77 20.80 -18.26 5.78
C GLY A 77 19.89 -18.95 6.81
N GLU A 78 19.02 -18.21 7.49
CA GLU A 78 18.06 -18.75 8.45
C GLU A 78 16.63 -18.74 7.92
N TYR A 79 15.87 -19.77 8.31
CA TYR A 79 14.43 -19.86 8.10
C TYR A 79 13.70 -19.36 9.36
N ILE A 80 12.96 -18.26 9.24
CA ILE A 80 12.19 -17.65 10.32
C ILE A 80 10.71 -17.93 10.08
N PRO A 81 10.10 -18.93 10.77
CA PRO A 81 8.68 -19.21 10.62
C PRO A 81 7.82 -18.12 11.24
N LEU A 82 6.81 -17.67 10.51
CA LEU A 82 5.80 -16.72 10.96
C LEU A 82 4.52 -17.48 11.33
N HIS A 83 4.26 -17.60 12.63
CA HIS A 83 3.01 -18.17 13.14
C HIS A 83 2.01 -17.05 13.41
N LEU A 84 1.01 -16.87 12.54
CA LEU A 84 0.12 -15.71 12.59
C LEU A 84 -0.92 -15.78 13.72
N LYS A 85 -1.22 -16.98 14.22
CA LYS A 85 -2.14 -17.24 15.34
C LYS A 85 -3.56 -16.75 15.05
N LYS A 86 -3.93 -15.57 15.58
CA LYS A 86 -5.25 -14.95 15.39
C LYS A 86 -5.35 -14.11 14.13
N TYR A 87 -4.20 -13.86 13.49
CA TYR A 87 -4.16 -13.20 12.19
C TYR A 87 -4.19 -14.24 11.09
N SER A 88 -4.69 -13.82 9.94
CA SER A 88 -4.49 -14.50 8.67
C SER A 88 -3.95 -13.48 7.67
N TYR A 89 -3.02 -13.91 6.82
CA TYR A 89 -2.60 -13.16 5.65
C TYR A 89 -3.58 -13.50 4.54
N LYS A 90 -4.11 -12.50 3.85
CA LYS A 90 -5.16 -12.63 2.86
C LYS A 90 -4.74 -11.89 1.61
N THR A 91 -5.11 -12.45 0.46
CA THR A 91 -4.92 -11.78 -0.81
C THR A 91 -6.21 -11.78 -1.61
N LEU A 92 -6.43 -10.70 -2.35
CA LEU A 92 -7.54 -10.58 -3.27
C LEU A 92 -7.08 -9.90 -4.56
N ARG A 93 -7.77 -10.24 -5.65
CA ARG A 93 -7.51 -9.68 -6.97
C ARG A 93 -8.23 -8.35 -7.12
N SER A 94 -7.56 -7.37 -7.70
CA SER A 94 -8.14 -6.03 -7.91
C SER A 94 -9.42 -6.07 -8.76
N ALA A 95 -9.51 -6.96 -9.75
CA ALA A 95 -10.73 -7.17 -10.55
C ALA A 95 -11.94 -7.54 -9.68
N ASP A 96 -11.79 -8.48 -8.76
CA ASP A 96 -12.88 -8.95 -7.89
C ASP A 96 -13.39 -7.83 -6.97
N PHE A 97 -12.48 -6.99 -6.50
CA PHE A 97 -12.84 -5.80 -5.71
C PHE A 97 -13.52 -4.72 -6.55
N TYR A 98 -13.06 -4.48 -7.78
CA TYR A 98 -13.73 -3.55 -8.70
C TYR A 98 -15.16 -4.01 -9.00
N ASP A 99 -15.34 -5.30 -9.25
CA ASP A 99 -16.65 -5.90 -9.50
C ASP A 99 -17.54 -5.86 -8.26
N HIS A 100 -16.98 -6.15 -7.09
CA HIS A 100 -17.68 -5.97 -5.81
C HIS A 100 -18.13 -4.52 -5.65
N ALA A 101 -17.25 -3.54 -5.86
CA ALA A 101 -17.59 -2.13 -5.74
C ALA A 101 -18.68 -1.71 -6.73
N LYS A 102 -18.60 -2.12 -7.99
CA LYS A 102 -19.63 -1.83 -9.01
C LYS A 102 -21.00 -2.42 -8.65
N LYS A 103 -21.03 -3.61 -8.06
CA LYS A 103 -22.28 -4.25 -7.58
C LYS A 103 -22.86 -3.54 -6.36
N THR A 104 -22.01 -3.10 -5.43
CA THR A 104 -22.42 -2.48 -4.16
C THR A 104 -22.74 -0.98 -4.30
N LEU A 105 -22.27 -0.32 -5.36
CA LEU A 105 -22.40 1.13 -5.59
C LEU A 105 -23.30 1.44 -6.80
N PRO A 106 -24.61 1.15 -6.74
CA PRO A 106 -25.51 1.35 -7.87
C PRO A 106 -25.96 2.82 -8.04
N LYS A 107 -26.43 3.11 -9.26
CA LYS A 107 -27.14 4.35 -9.59
C LYS A 107 -28.51 4.42 -8.87
N PRO A 108 -29.07 5.62 -8.64
CA PRO A 108 -28.54 6.94 -9.03
C PRO A 108 -27.57 7.55 -8.00
N LYS A 109 -27.49 6.99 -6.78
CA LYS A 109 -26.66 7.51 -5.68
C LYS A 109 -25.18 7.60 -6.07
N PHE A 110 -24.64 6.52 -6.64
CA PHE A 110 -23.26 6.48 -7.12
C PHE A 110 -23.25 6.53 -8.65
N THR A 111 -22.65 7.58 -9.20
CA THR A 111 -22.42 7.72 -10.63
C THR A 111 -20.96 7.42 -10.94
N TRP A 112 -20.71 6.52 -11.88
CA TRP A 112 -19.37 6.17 -12.34
C TRP A 112 -19.14 6.76 -13.73
N LYS A 113 -17.98 7.39 -13.94
CA LYS A 113 -17.59 7.96 -15.22
C LYS A 113 -16.11 7.67 -15.50
N THR A 114 -15.85 7.16 -16.70
CA THR A 114 -14.49 6.94 -17.21
C THR A 114 -14.03 8.21 -17.92
N GLU A 115 -13.40 9.11 -17.19
CA GLU A 115 -13.00 10.45 -17.65
C GLU A 115 -11.65 10.81 -17.03
N GLN A 116 -10.80 11.49 -17.81
CA GLN A 116 -9.49 11.92 -17.33
C GLN A 116 -9.63 13.28 -16.63
N VAL A 117 -9.45 13.28 -15.31
CA VAL A 117 -9.38 14.53 -14.54
C VAL A 117 -8.08 15.27 -14.87
N GLN A 118 -8.22 16.45 -15.47
CA GLN A 118 -7.10 17.32 -15.85
C GLN A 118 -6.71 18.24 -14.69
N LYS A 119 -7.71 18.84 -14.02
CA LYS A 119 -7.48 19.85 -12.97
C LYS A 119 -8.59 19.80 -11.92
N ILE A 120 -8.24 20.13 -10.68
CA ILE A 120 -9.20 20.38 -9.61
C ILE A 120 -8.86 21.73 -9.01
N MET A 121 -9.87 22.57 -8.77
CA MET A 121 -9.71 23.89 -8.18
C MET A 121 -10.68 24.06 -7.02
N GLN A 122 -10.19 24.55 -5.89
CA GLN A 122 -11.07 25.00 -4.82
C GLN A 122 -11.80 26.27 -5.26
N ALA A 123 -13.06 26.40 -4.85
CA ALA A 123 -13.90 27.57 -5.02
C ALA A 123 -14.41 28.05 -3.65
N ASP A 124 -15.09 29.19 -3.60
CA ASP A 124 -15.65 29.76 -2.36
C ASP A 124 -16.67 28.81 -1.72
N GLU A 125 -17.46 28.12 -2.55
CA GLU A 125 -18.47 27.14 -2.14
C GLU A 125 -18.18 25.80 -2.83
N GLY A 126 -17.28 24.99 -2.27
CA GLY A 126 -16.92 23.66 -2.80
C GLY A 126 -15.67 23.65 -3.67
N ALA A 127 -15.59 22.68 -4.57
CA ALA A 127 -14.50 22.54 -5.54
C ALA A 127 -15.03 22.16 -6.93
N VAL A 128 -14.28 22.54 -7.96
CA VAL A 128 -14.59 22.28 -9.37
C VAL A 128 -13.57 21.28 -9.93
N VAL A 129 -14.07 20.22 -10.54
CA VAL A 129 -13.30 19.17 -11.20
C VAL A 129 -13.44 19.34 -12.71
N PHE A 130 -12.32 19.57 -13.38
CA PHE A 130 -12.22 19.70 -14.83
C PHE A 130 -11.72 18.39 -15.42
N THR A 131 -12.50 17.82 -16.34
CA THR A 131 -12.12 16.62 -17.09
C THR A 131 -11.98 16.93 -18.57
N ASP A 132 -11.53 15.95 -19.34
CA ASP A 132 -11.51 16.00 -20.80
C ASP A 132 -12.91 16.05 -21.46
N GLN A 133 -13.97 15.70 -20.72
CA GLN A 133 -15.35 15.62 -21.24
C GLN A 133 -16.30 16.68 -20.67
N GLN A 134 -16.22 16.94 -19.36
CA GLN A 134 -17.21 17.71 -18.61
C GLN A 134 -16.63 18.29 -17.31
N ASN A 135 -17.18 19.42 -16.87
CA ASN A 135 -16.86 20.01 -15.57
C ASN A 135 -17.91 19.65 -14.52
N TYR A 136 -17.45 19.32 -13.31
CA TYR A 136 -18.28 18.98 -12.16
C TYR A 136 -17.99 19.91 -11.00
N LYS A 137 -19.00 20.14 -10.15
CA LYS A 137 -18.85 20.85 -8.87
C LYS A 137 -19.29 19.94 -7.73
N ALA A 138 -18.58 19.97 -6.61
CA ALA A 138 -19.02 19.30 -5.40
C ALA A 138 -18.65 20.06 -4.14
N ASP A 139 -19.35 19.74 -3.05
CA ASP A 139 -19.09 20.36 -1.76
C ASP A 139 -17.73 19.88 -1.21
N LEU A 140 -17.37 18.62 -1.44
CA LEU A 140 -16.04 18.05 -1.17
C LEU A 140 -15.57 17.11 -2.29
N VAL A 141 -14.28 17.19 -2.62
CA VAL A 141 -13.61 16.33 -3.60
C VAL A 141 -12.51 15.53 -2.91
N PHE A 142 -12.49 14.21 -3.12
CA PHE A 142 -11.46 13.30 -2.65
C PHE A 142 -10.53 12.93 -3.80
N ASP A 143 -9.28 13.40 -3.79
CA ASP A 143 -8.37 13.27 -4.93
C ASP A 143 -7.18 12.35 -4.61
N SER A 144 -7.16 11.18 -5.25
CA SER A 144 -6.09 10.20 -5.07
C SER A 144 -4.86 10.42 -5.98
N ARG A 145 -4.87 11.43 -6.85
CA ARG A 145 -3.75 11.70 -7.77
C ARG A 145 -2.60 12.35 -7.00
N VAL A 146 -1.40 11.78 -7.15
CA VAL A 146 -0.19 12.29 -6.48
C VAL A 146 0.12 13.71 -6.97
N PRO A 147 0.43 14.67 -6.08
CA PRO A 147 0.76 16.05 -6.47
C PRO A 147 1.96 16.12 -7.42
N GLU A 148 1.96 17.05 -8.38
CA GLU A 148 3.04 17.22 -9.35
C GLU A 148 4.39 17.61 -8.71
N SER A 149 4.34 18.25 -7.54
CA SER A 149 5.53 18.61 -6.76
C SER A 149 6.20 17.44 -6.08
N TYR A 150 5.56 16.26 -6.01
CA TYR A 150 6.19 15.07 -5.48
C TYR A 150 7.04 14.37 -6.55
N SER A 151 8.27 14.01 -6.18
CA SER A 151 9.16 13.20 -7.00
C SER A 151 9.95 12.25 -6.11
N LEU A 152 10.15 11.01 -6.58
CA LEU A 152 11.10 10.07 -5.95
C LEU A 152 12.54 10.60 -5.95
N LYS A 153 12.86 11.53 -6.84
CA LYS A 153 14.18 12.16 -6.97
C LYS A 153 14.33 13.47 -6.19
N ASP A 154 13.33 13.82 -5.35
CA ASP A 154 13.42 15.03 -4.53
C ASP A 154 14.29 14.77 -3.29
N ASP A 155 15.50 15.32 -3.29
CA ASP A 155 16.48 15.14 -2.22
C ASP A 155 16.12 15.87 -0.91
N ASN A 156 15.07 16.70 -0.90
CA ASN A 156 14.57 17.33 0.32
C ASN A 156 13.87 16.34 1.25
N TYR A 157 13.46 15.19 0.73
CA TYR A 157 12.76 14.15 1.47
C TYR A 157 13.52 12.83 1.36
N LEU A 158 13.31 11.96 2.34
CA LEU A 158 13.76 10.58 2.25
C LEU A 158 12.84 9.86 1.28
N ASN A 159 13.39 9.43 0.15
CA ASN A 159 12.64 8.73 -0.87
C ASN A 159 13.27 7.37 -1.13
N ILE A 160 12.42 6.36 -1.04
CA ILE A 160 12.69 4.98 -1.45
C ILE A 160 11.52 4.52 -2.28
N ALA A 161 11.79 3.75 -3.31
CA ALA A 161 10.76 3.03 -4.04
C ALA A 161 10.70 1.59 -3.52
N GLN A 162 9.51 1.14 -3.12
CA GLN A 162 9.18 -0.27 -3.23
C GLN A 162 8.83 -0.54 -4.68
N HIS A 163 9.76 -1.08 -5.44
CA HIS A 163 9.54 -1.40 -6.85
C HIS A 163 9.72 -2.89 -7.10
N PHE A 164 8.83 -3.45 -7.91
CA PHE A 164 8.75 -4.89 -8.09
C PHE A 164 8.18 -5.28 -9.44
N LYS A 165 8.48 -6.51 -9.82
CA LYS A 165 7.80 -7.26 -10.89
C LYS A 165 7.51 -8.66 -10.37
N GLY A 166 6.29 -9.13 -10.61
CA GLY A 166 5.83 -10.45 -10.23
C GLY A 166 5.22 -11.20 -11.39
N TRP A 167 5.43 -12.51 -11.39
CA TRP A 167 4.81 -13.46 -12.31
C TRP A 167 3.90 -14.40 -11.53
N ILE A 168 2.65 -14.51 -11.97
CA ILE A 168 1.83 -15.66 -11.60
C ILE A 168 2.25 -16.79 -12.53
N ILE A 169 2.96 -17.77 -11.99
CA ILE A 169 3.42 -18.93 -12.75
C ILE A 169 2.61 -20.18 -12.41
N GLU A 170 2.54 -21.09 -13.37
CA GLU A 170 2.02 -22.44 -13.19
C GLU A 170 3.06 -23.46 -13.64
N THR A 171 3.44 -24.39 -12.76
CA THR A 171 4.45 -25.42 -12.96
C THR A 171 3.79 -26.75 -13.32
N LYS A 172 4.50 -27.63 -14.04
CA LYS A 172 3.97 -28.97 -14.36
C LYS A 172 3.91 -29.92 -13.18
N THR A 173 4.77 -29.73 -12.18
CA THR A 173 4.85 -30.55 -10.97
C THR A 173 4.71 -29.69 -9.72
N PRO A 174 4.24 -30.26 -8.59
CA PRO A 174 4.13 -29.51 -7.34
C PRO A 174 5.50 -29.06 -6.81
N VAL A 175 5.72 -27.74 -6.73
CA VAL A 175 6.96 -27.15 -6.18
C VAL A 175 6.69 -26.19 -5.01
N PHE A 176 5.42 -25.85 -4.75
CA PHE A 176 5.02 -24.92 -3.70
C PHE A 176 4.37 -25.64 -2.51
N ASP A 177 4.64 -25.17 -1.28
CA ASP A 177 3.78 -25.40 -0.12
C ASP A 177 2.71 -24.31 -0.08
N ASP A 178 1.49 -24.62 -0.51
CA ASP A 178 0.39 -23.65 -0.57
C ASP A 178 -0.25 -23.31 0.79
N SER A 179 0.28 -23.89 1.88
CA SER A 179 -0.12 -23.57 3.25
C SER A 179 0.71 -22.43 3.88
N THR A 180 1.82 -22.04 3.26
CA THR A 180 2.76 -21.05 3.81
C THR A 180 3.15 -20.02 2.75
N PHE A 181 2.94 -18.73 3.03
CA PHE A 181 3.46 -17.66 2.15
C PHE A 181 4.89 -17.25 2.52
N THR A 182 5.64 -16.75 1.56
CA THR A 182 6.98 -16.19 1.81
C THR A 182 6.87 -14.68 1.86
N MET A 183 7.04 -14.09 3.04
CA MET A 183 7.01 -12.63 3.21
C MET A 183 8.22 -11.96 2.57
N MET A 184 9.41 -12.48 2.83
CA MET A 184 10.68 -12.01 2.28
C MET A 184 11.65 -13.18 2.21
N ASP A 185 12.22 -13.44 1.04
CA ASP A 185 13.31 -14.38 0.84
C ASP A 185 14.52 -13.63 0.28
N PHE A 186 15.54 -13.47 1.12
CA PHE A 186 16.81 -12.81 0.80
C PHE A 186 17.89 -13.80 0.32
N ASP A 187 17.57 -15.07 0.05
CA ASP A 187 18.55 -16.04 -0.46
C ASP A 187 19.10 -15.63 -1.85
N LEU A 188 18.30 -14.87 -2.63
CA LEU A 188 18.72 -14.23 -3.88
C LEU A 188 18.58 -12.72 -3.77
N LYS A 189 19.70 -12.00 -3.98
CA LYS A 189 19.75 -10.54 -3.93
C LYS A 189 20.50 -9.96 -5.12
N ASP A 190 20.19 -8.71 -5.42
CA ASP A 190 20.91 -7.89 -6.37
C ASP A 190 22.03 -7.08 -5.70
N GLY A 191 23.21 -7.69 -5.63
CA GLY A 191 24.39 -7.10 -4.98
C GLY A 191 24.12 -6.70 -3.53
N GLU A 192 24.40 -5.43 -3.23
CA GLU A 192 24.22 -4.82 -1.90
C GLU A 192 22.87 -4.11 -1.76
N SER A 193 21.90 -4.35 -2.66
CA SER A 193 20.57 -3.76 -2.52
C SER A 193 19.74 -4.48 -1.45
N THR A 194 18.78 -3.76 -0.87
CA THR A 194 17.66 -4.37 -0.15
C THR A 194 16.67 -4.95 -1.17
N SER A 195 16.97 -6.13 -1.69
CA SER A 195 16.10 -6.87 -2.61
C SER A 195 15.80 -8.26 -2.08
N PHE A 196 14.62 -8.77 -2.39
CA PHE A 196 14.14 -10.08 -1.93
C PHE A 196 13.05 -10.61 -2.86
N THR A 197 12.80 -11.91 -2.75
CA THR A 197 11.67 -12.57 -3.42
C THR A 197 10.48 -12.70 -2.46
N TYR A 198 9.30 -12.38 -2.94
CA TYR A 198 8.00 -12.52 -2.28
C TYR A 198 7.18 -13.58 -3.01
N ILE A 199 6.57 -14.52 -2.27
CA ILE A 199 5.86 -15.66 -2.87
C ILE A 199 4.50 -15.86 -2.23
N LEU A 200 3.47 -15.90 -3.08
CA LEU A 200 2.10 -16.25 -2.70
C LEU A 200 1.64 -17.51 -3.43
N PRO A 201 1.72 -18.69 -2.78
CA PRO A 201 1.29 -19.93 -3.40
C PRO A 201 -0.23 -20.11 -3.30
N PHE A 202 -0.88 -20.16 -4.45
CA PHE A 202 -2.33 -20.38 -4.58
C PHE A 202 -2.67 -21.88 -4.53
N SER A 203 -1.80 -22.71 -5.09
CA SER A 203 -1.84 -24.17 -5.07
C SER A 203 -0.42 -24.74 -5.14
N PRO A 204 -0.23 -26.07 -4.97
CA PRO A 204 1.10 -26.68 -5.07
C PRO A 204 1.83 -26.45 -6.39
N THR A 205 1.12 -26.09 -7.47
CA THR A 205 1.69 -25.82 -8.81
C THR A 205 1.55 -24.37 -9.26
N LYS A 206 0.91 -23.50 -8.48
CA LYS A 206 0.61 -22.13 -8.92
C LYS A 206 0.90 -21.11 -7.83
N ALA A 207 1.72 -20.11 -8.13
CA ALA A 207 2.07 -19.05 -7.21
C ALA A 207 2.32 -17.73 -7.94
N LEU A 208 2.14 -16.61 -7.23
CA LEU A 208 2.82 -15.37 -7.54
C LEU A 208 4.26 -15.48 -7.03
N VAL A 209 5.24 -15.24 -7.90
CA VAL A 209 6.66 -15.08 -7.56
C VAL A 209 7.05 -13.66 -7.95
N GLU A 210 7.43 -12.84 -6.97
CA GLU A 210 7.69 -11.41 -7.15
C GLU A 210 9.09 -11.05 -6.66
N PHE A 211 9.88 -10.40 -7.51
CA PHE A 211 11.17 -9.85 -7.11
C PHE A 211 11.00 -8.37 -6.79
N THR A 212 11.32 -8.02 -5.54
CA THR A 212 11.06 -6.70 -4.96
C THR A 212 12.34 -6.06 -4.48
N TYR A 213 12.40 -4.74 -4.64
CA TYR A 213 13.44 -3.88 -4.10
C TYR A 213 12.84 -2.85 -3.17
N PHE A 214 13.57 -2.52 -2.11
CA PHE A 214 13.46 -1.27 -1.38
C PHE A 214 14.73 -0.45 -1.63
N SER A 215 14.78 0.29 -2.74
CA SER A 215 15.94 1.11 -3.08
C SER A 215 15.56 2.52 -3.53
N PRO A 216 16.50 3.49 -3.43
CA PRO A 216 16.30 4.84 -3.96
C PRO A 216 16.10 4.85 -5.48
N GLU A 217 16.86 4.01 -6.18
CA GLU A 217 16.83 3.91 -7.64
C GLU A 217 16.04 2.70 -8.10
N VAL A 218 15.28 2.89 -9.19
CA VAL A 218 14.50 1.84 -9.85
C VAL A 218 15.34 1.23 -10.97
N VAL A 219 15.38 -0.10 -11.03
CA VAL A 219 16.10 -0.85 -12.06
C VAL A 219 15.27 -1.02 -13.34
N GLU A 220 15.95 -1.30 -14.45
CA GLU A 220 15.32 -1.60 -15.73
C GLU A 220 14.49 -2.90 -15.69
N GLU A 221 13.50 -3.00 -16.57
CA GLU A 221 12.55 -4.13 -16.55
C GLU A 221 13.22 -5.50 -16.75
N SER A 222 14.28 -5.57 -17.56
CA SER A 222 15.03 -6.81 -17.79
C SER A 222 15.71 -7.35 -16.54
N THR A 223 16.12 -6.47 -15.62
CA THR A 223 16.77 -6.88 -14.37
C THR A 223 15.84 -7.76 -13.54
N TYR A 224 14.56 -7.40 -13.42
CA TYR A 224 13.60 -8.25 -12.71
C TYR A 224 13.39 -9.60 -13.41
N ASP A 225 13.34 -9.61 -14.75
CA ASP A 225 13.14 -10.85 -15.52
C ASP A 225 14.29 -11.83 -15.28
N ASP A 226 15.52 -11.33 -15.18
CA ASP A 226 16.70 -12.14 -14.91
C ASP A 226 16.68 -12.70 -13.48
N TYR A 227 16.33 -11.88 -12.48
CA TYR A 227 16.21 -12.35 -11.09
C TYR A 227 15.05 -13.32 -10.88
N LEU A 228 13.90 -13.09 -11.52
CA LEU A 228 12.77 -14.02 -11.47
C LEU A 228 13.13 -15.38 -12.08
N LYS A 229 13.73 -15.40 -13.27
CA LYS A 229 14.20 -16.65 -13.90
C LYS A 229 15.20 -17.36 -13.02
N LYS A 230 16.21 -16.64 -12.52
CA LYS A 230 17.24 -17.18 -11.64
C LYS A 230 16.65 -17.76 -10.36
N TYR A 231 15.71 -17.06 -9.73
CA TYR A 231 15.03 -17.56 -8.54
C TYR A 231 14.26 -18.86 -8.82
N ILE A 232 13.49 -18.88 -9.91
CA ILE A 232 12.70 -20.05 -10.29
C ILE A 232 13.61 -21.25 -10.62
N SER A 233 14.71 -21.05 -11.35
CA SER A 233 15.64 -22.13 -11.68
C SER A 233 16.48 -22.62 -10.49
N GLU A 234 17.03 -21.72 -9.68
CA GLU A 234 17.99 -22.07 -8.62
C GLU A 234 17.31 -22.44 -7.30
N HIS A 235 16.21 -21.77 -6.95
CA HIS A 235 15.54 -21.94 -5.66
C HIS A 235 14.26 -22.77 -5.73
N LEU A 236 13.46 -22.63 -6.81
CA LEU A 236 12.29 -23.51 -7.03
C LEU A 236 12.65 -24.78 -7.81
N GLN A 237 13.86 -24.84 -8.38
CA GLN A 237 14.42 -26.01 -9.07
C GLN A 237 13.51 -26.53 -10.20
N THR A 238 12.93 -25.60 -10.96
CA THR A 238 12.06 -25.94 -12.09
C THR A 238 12.31 -25.02 -13.28
N ASP A 239 12.43 -25.58 -14.46
CA ASP A 239 12.47 -24.83 -15.74
C ASP A 239 11.15 -24.99 -16.53
N ASP A 240 10.20 -25.75 -15.98
CA ASP A 240 8.99 -26.17 -16.67
C ASP A 240 7.75 -25.49 -16.09
N TYR A 241 7.59 -24.23 -16.46
CA TYR A 241 6.50 -23.37 -16.04
C TYR A 241 5.98 -22.48 -17.17
N SER A 242 4.73 -22.03 -17.03
CA SER A 242 4.14 -20.98 -17.85
C SER A 242 3.86 -19.74 -17.01
N ILE A 243 4.13 -18.56 -17.55
CA ILE A 243 3.72 -17.28 -16.96
C ILE A 243 2.28 -17.00 -17.39
N LEU A 244 1.36 -16.99 -16.43
CA LEU A 244 -0.07 -16.75 -16.66
C LEU A 244 -0.39 -15.26 -16.64
N GLU A 245 0.22 -14.51 -15.71
CA GLU A 245 0.01 -13.08 -15.53
C GLU A 245 1.31 -12.41 -15.05
N THR A 246 1.44 -11.13 -15.35
CA THR A 246 2.54 -10.29 -14.89
C THR A 246 1.96 -9.06 -14.18
N GLU A 247 2.48 -8.75 -13.01
CA GLU A 247 2.22 -7.49 -12.31
C GLU A 247 3.52 -6.73 -12.04
N LYS A 248 3.43 -5.40 -11.99
CA LYS A 248 4.55 -4.53 -11.61
C LYS A 248 4.03 -3.29 -10.92
N GLY A 249 4.83 -2.75 -10.03
CA GLY A 249 4.45 -1.58 -9.26
C GLY A 249 5.63 -0.80 -8.75
N ILE A 250 5.37 0.48 -8.47
CA ILE A 250 6.27 1.37 -7.75
C ILE A 250 5.42 2.03 -6.67
N ILE A 251 5.72 1.71 -5.42
CA ILE A 251 5.06 2.28 -4.25
C ILE A 251 6.06 3.21 -3.56
N PRO A 252 5.75 4.51 -3.44
CA PRO A 252 6.64 5.44 -2.78
C PRO A 252 6.66 5.21 -1.26
N MET A 253 7.87 5.06 -0.73
CA MET A 253 8.19 4.99 0.68
C MET A 253 8.91 6.28 1.05
N THR A 254 8.19 7.24 1.62
CA THR A 254 8.68 8.61 1.78
C THR A 254 8.11 9.32 3.00
N ASN A 255 8.84 10.31 3.51
CA ASN A 255 8.36 11.26 4.51
C ASN A 255 7.83 12.57 3.89
N PHE A 256 7.55 12.58 2.59
CA PHE A 256 6.91 13.70 1.92
C PHE A 256 5.54 14.04 2.57
N PRO A 257 5.26 15.33 2.88
CA PRO A 257 4.08 15.75 3.64
C PRO A 257 2.85 15.83 2.74
N PHE A 258 2.36 14.68 2.28
CA PHE A 258 1.19 14.59 1.40
C PHE A 258 -0.07 15.26 1.98
N GLU A 259 -0.20 15.27 3.30
CA GLU A 259 -1.31 15.88 4.03
C GLU A 259 -1.38 17.41 3.91
N ASP A 260 -0.26 18.08 3.59
CA ASP A 260 -0.22 19.54 3.42
C ASP A 260 -0.93 19.97 2.12
N TYR A 261 -1.23 19.02 1.24
CA TYR A 261 -1.99 19.23 0.01
C TYR A 261 -3.51 19.15 0.21
N ASN A 262 -3.97 18.89 1.44
CA ASN A 262 -5.38 19.03 1.78
C ASN A 262 -5.78 20.52 1.75
N GLN A 263 -6.98 20.77 1.25
CA GLN A 263 -7.63 22.08 1.27
C GLN A 263 -9.05 21.93 1.84
N LYS A 264 -9.74 23.04 2.07
CA LYS A 264 -11.07 23.03 2.71
C LYS A 264 -12.08 22.16 1.96
N HIS A 265 -12.05 22.20 0.62
CA HIS A 265 -12.99 21.46 -0.23
C HIS A 265 -12.33 20.33 -1.05
N ILE A 266 -11.03 20.08 -0.84
CA ILE A 266 -10.26 19.07 -1.58
C ILE A 266 -9.43 18.29 -0.58
N ILE A 267 -9.75 17.02 -0.38
CA ILE A 267 -9.04 16.12 0.52
C ILE A 267 -8.25 15.12 -0.30
N LYS A 268 -6.96 14.98 -0.03
CA LYS A 268 -6.11 13.99 -0.68
C LYS A 268 -6.29 12.63 -0.01
N ILE A 269 -6.35 11.58 -0.82
CA ILE A 269 -6.57 10.20 -0.36
C ILE A 269 -5.55 9.25 -1.00
N GLY A 270 -5.43 8.03 -0.47
CA GLY A 270 -4.48 7.05 -0.98
C GLY A 270 -3.04 7.52 -0.85
N THR A 271 -2.19 7.19 -1.82
CA THR A 271 -0.80 7.66 -1.85
C THR A 271 -0.70 9.18 -1.74
N ALA A 272 -1.56 9.91 -2.46
CA ALA A 272 -1.57 11.37 -2.45
C ALA A 272 -1.99 11.98 -1.11
N GLY A 273 -2.62 11.20 -0.23
CA GLY A 273 -2.99 11.59 1.12
C GLY A 273 -2.12 10.93 2.21
N GLY A 274 -0.98 10.33 1.85
CA GLY A 274 -0.09 9.69 2.82
C GLY A 274 -0.64 8.40 3.44
N TRP A 275 -1.54 7.68 2.76
CA TRP A 275 -2.14 6.44 3.31
C TRP A 275 -1.28 5.19 3.10
N VAL A 276 -0.19 5.32 2.35
CA VAL A 276 0.83 4.28 2.21
C VAL A 276 1.72 4.31 3.45
N LYS A 277 1.92 3.16 4.10
CA LYS A 277 2.84 3.07 5.22
C LYS A 277 4.27 3.31 4.74
N ALA A 278 4.87 4.42 5.14
CA ALA A 278 6.16 4.85 4.58
C ALA A 278 7.30 3.85 4.82
N SER A 279 7.23 3.03 5.88
CA SER A 279 8.24 2.01 6.18
C SER A 279 8.03 0.65 5.51
N SER A 280 6.94 0.42 4.77
CA SER A 280 6.63 -0.91 4.24
C SER A 280 5.78 -0.97 2.96
N GLY A 281 5.25 0.17 2.51
CA GLY A 281 4.41 0.27 1.30
C GLY A 281 2.98 -0.27 1.44
N TYR A 282 2.63 -0.90 2.57
CA TYR A 282 1.27 -1.40 2.79
C TYR A 282 0.25 -0.25 2.85
N SER A 283 -0.86 -0.42 2.13
CA SER A 283 -1.88 0.64 1.97
C SER A 283 -3.32 0.17 2.02
N PHE A 284 -3.63 -1.10 1.69
CA PHE A 284 -5.01 -1.54 1.51
C PHE A 284 -5.88 -1.40 2.78
N LYS A 285 -5.44 -1.98 3.91
CA LYS A 285 -6.15 -1.82 5.19
C LYS A 285 -6.04 -0.40 5.77
N ASN A 286 -4.99 0.36 5.40
CA ASN A 286 -4.95 1.80 5.69
C ASN A 286 -6.07 2.54 4.97
N CYS A 287 -6.33 2.24 3.69
CA CYS A 287 -7.43 2.84 2.93
C CYS A 287 -8.77 2.58 3.61
N GLU A 288 -9.02 1.36 4.09
CA GLU A 288 -10.22 1.02 4.86
C GLU A 288 -10.34 1.87 6.13
N ARG A 289 -9.29 1.92 6.96
CA ARG A 289 -9.29 2.68 8.23
C ARG A 289 -9.41 4.18 8.02
N LYS A 290 -8.64 4.73 7.07
CA LYS A 290 -8.62 6.17 6.76
C LYS A 290 -9.92 6.63 6.12
N SER A 291 -10.59 5.77 5.36
CA SER A 291 -11.95 6.04 4.88
C SER A 291 -12.90 6.27 6.04
N GLN A 292 -12.84 5.45 7.10
CA GLN A 292 -13.66 5.65 8.30
C GLN A 292 -13.33 6.97 9.03
N ASN A 293 -12.08 7.43 9.00
CA ASN A 293 -11.73 8.76 9.54
C ASN A 293 -12.36 9.88 8.71
N ILE A 294 -12.38 9.76 7.38
CA ILE A 294 -13.12 10.69 6.51
C ILE A 294 -14.61 10.68 6.85
N ILE A 295 -15.24 9.50 6.99
CA ILE A 295 -16.66 9.42 7.36
C ILE A 295 -16.94 10.16 8.67
N LYS A 296 -16.09 9.97 9.70
CA LYS A 296 -16.21 10.71 10.97
C LYS A 296 -16.05 12.21 10.80
N PHE A 297 -15.10 12.65 9.97
CA PHE A 297 -14.90 14.06 9.65
C PHE A 297 -16.13 14.66 8.97
N LEU A 298 -16.69 14.00 7.96
CA LEU A 298 -17.87 14.47 7.21
C LEU A 298 -19.13 14.61 8.08
N LYS A 299 -19.22 13.79 9.13
CA LYS A 299 -20.31 13.84 10.12
C LYS A 299 -20.04 14.83 11.25
N SER A 300 -18.84 15.40 11.30
CA SER A 300 -18.45 16.39 12.30
C SER A 300 -18.79 17.81 11.83
N LYS A 301 -18.62 18.79 12.74
CA LYS A 301 -18.71 20.23 12.40
C LYS A 301 -17.35 20.84 12.06
N GLN A 302 -16.34 20.02 11.78
CA GLN A 302 -15.00 20.51 11.46
C GLN A 302 -14.96 21.03 10.02
N GLU A 303 -14.30 22.17 9.83
CA GLU A 303 -14.15 22.76 8.49
C GLU A 303 -12.98 22.19 7.68
N PHE A 304 -11.97 21.64 8.37
CA PHE A 304 -10.74 21.14 7.75
C PHE A 304 -10.47 19.70 8.19
N TYR A 305 -10.21 18.83 7.22
CA TYR A 305 -9.79 17.47 7.50
C TYR A 305 -8.36 17.46 8.01
N LYS A 306 -8.14 16.81 9.16
CA LYS A 306 -6.82 16.53 9.68
C LYS A 306 -6.71 15.05 9.98
N ASP A 307 -5.64 14.45 9.49
CA ASP A 307 -5.35 13.05 9.78
C ASP A 307 -5.09 12.85 11.28
N SER A 308 -5.68 11.80 11.84
CA SER A 308 -5.58 11.43 13.25
C SER A 308 -4.46 10.41 13.53
N THR A 309 -3.63 10.05 12.55
CA THR A 309 -2.51 9.11 12.80
C THR A 309 -1.56 9.68 13.87
N PRO A 310 -1.18 8.88 14.87
CA PRO A 310 -0.23 9.29 15.88
C PRO A 310 1.12 9.72 15.27
N VAL A 311 1.56 10.92 15.62
CA VAL A 311 2.81 11.55 15.15
C VAL A 311 4.05 10.66 15.36
N LYS A 312 4.03 9.78 16.38
CA LYS A 312 5.13 8.84 16.66
C LYS A 312 5.52 7.98 15.44
N TYR A 313 4.54 7.57 14.63
CA TYR A 313 4.82 6.70 13.47
C TYR A 313 5.58 7.45 12.38
N LYS A 314 5.34 8.75 12.20
CA LYS A 314 6.15 9.58 11.29
C LYS A 314 7.63 9.59 11.68
N HIS A 315 7.93 9.64 12.99
CA HIS A 315 9.30 9.59 13.47
C HIS A 315 9.94 8.22 13.26
N TYR A 316 9.21 7.14 13.56
CA TYR A 316 9.70 5.78 13.34
C TYR A 316 9.98 5.52 11.86
N ASP A 317 9.09 5.99 11.00
CA ASP A 317 9.21 5.84 9.56
C ASP A 317 10.38 6.63 9.01
N LYS A 318 10.57 7.87 9.47
CA LYS A 318 11.73 8.68 9.10
C LYS A 318 13.05 7.99 9.45
N ILE A 319 13.19 7.41 10.65
CA ILE A 319 14.41 6.68 11.03
C ILE A 319 14.61 5.44 10.14
N PHE A 320 13.53 4.70 9.87
CA PHE A 320 13.59 3.51 9.03
C PHE A 320 14.00 3.84 7.58
N LEU A 321 13.38 4.88 7.00
CA LEU A 321 13.73 5.41 5.69
C LEU A 321 15.18 5.90 5.66
N GLU A 322 15.65 6.61 6.69
CA GLU A 322 17.05 7.05 6.74
C GLU A 322 18.05 5.90 6.65
N VAL A 323 17.77 4.78 7.32
CA VAL A 323 18.62 3.59 7.27
C VAL A 323 18.61 3.01 5.87
N LEU A 324 17.43 2.75 5.29
CA LEU A 324 17.35 2.15 3.96
C LEU A 324 17.87 3.07 2.84
N THR A 325 17.76 4.40 2.97
CA THR A 325 18.28 5.34 1.97
C THR A 325 19.81 5.42 2.02
N LYS A 326 20.42 5.38 3.21
CA LYS A 326 21.86 5.63 3.37
C LYS A 326 22.72 4.39 3.55
N GLU A 327 22.12 3.30 4.00
CA GLU A 327 22.78 2.06 4.40
C GLU A 327 22.01 0.86 3.79
N ASN A 328 21.65 0.95 2.50
CA ASN A 328 20.77 -0.04 1.83
C ASN A 328 21.30 -1.49 1.88
N HIS A 329 22.63 -1.66 1.92
CA HIS A 329 23.29 -2.95 2.15
C HIS A 329 22.91 -3.62 3.48
N PHE A 330 22.46 -2.83 4.46
CA PHE A 330 22.01 -3.32 5.76
C PHE A 330 20.56 -3.80 5.75
N GLY A 331 19.83 -3.69 4.63
CA GLY A 331 18.41 -4.01 4.58
C GLY A 331 18.07 -5.43 5.00
N GLU A 332 18.80 -6.44 4.50
CA GLU A 332 18.59 -7.84 4.91
C GLU A 332 18.74 -8.00 6.43
N GLU A 333 19.83 -7.48 7.00
CA GLU A 333 20.08 -7.55 8.44
C GLU A 333 19.01 -6.79 9.26
N LEU A 334 18.52 -5.66 8.73
CA LEU A 334 17.44 -4.89 9.35
C LEU A 334 16.14 -5.71 9.43
N PHE A 335 15.71 -6.32 8.32
CA PHE A 335 14.51 -7.15 8.29
C PHE A 335 14.69 -8.47 9.03
N TYR A 336 15.87 -9.10 8.94
CA TYR A 336 16.22 -10.27 9.75
C TYR A 336 16.03 -9.98 11.24
N ARG A 337 16.62 -8.91 11.77
CA ARG A 337 16.44 -8.49 13.17
C ARG A 337 14.99 -8.22 13.50
N MET A 338 14.26 -7.56 12.59
CA MET A 338 12.85 -7.25 12.78
C MET A 338 12.03 -8.52 13.01
N TYR A 339 12.12 -9.48 12.08
CA TYR A 339 11.31 -10.71 12.12
C TYR A 339 11.82 -11.76 13.11
N LYS A 340 13.13 -11.86 13.33
CA LYS A 340 13.74 -12.82 14.26
C LYS A 340 13.41 -12.50 15.71
N ASN A 341 13.51 -11.22 16.09
CA ASN A 341 13.47 -10.80 17.49
C ASN A 341 12.08 -10.32 17.96
N ASN A 342 11.09 -10.27 17.07
CA ASN A 342 9.74 -9.81 17.37
C ASN A 342 8.70 -10.82 16.94
N SER A 343 7.58 -10.89 17.67
CA SER A 343 6.44 -11.67 17.21
C SER A 343 5.82 -11.03 15.98
N ILE A 344 5.38 -11.83 15.00
CA ILE A 344 4.70 -11.33 13.81
C ILE A 344 3.47 -10.49 14.16
N GLN A 345 2.78 -10.82 15.26
CA GLN A 345 1.63 -10.05 15.73
C GLN A 345 2.00 -8.62 16.13
N THR A 346 3.16 -8.45 16.76
CA THR A 346 3.69 -7.14 17.15
C THR A 346 4.10 -6.35 15.90
N ILE A 347 4.76 -7.01 14.93
CA ILE A 347 5.12 -6.40 13.65
C ILE A 347 3.88 -5.93 12.89
N PHE A 348 2.86 -6.78 12.75
CA PHE A 348 1.60 -6.41 12.08
C PHE A 348 0.92 -5.22 12.73
N ARG A 349 0.85 -5.15 14.07
CA ARG A 349 0.33 -3.96 14.76
C ARG A 349 1.17 -2.72 14.49
N PHE A 350 2.50 -2.84 14.48
CA PHE A 350 3.39 -1.73 14.21
C PHE A 350 3.22 -1.20 12.77
N LEU A 351 3.16 -2.09 11.79
CA LEU A 351 2.93 -1.75 10.39
C LEU A 351 1.52 -1.16 10.15
N ASP A 352 0.52 -1.59 10.92
CA ASP A 352 -0.83 -1.03 10.91
C ASP A 352 -1.00 0.28 11.70
N GLU A 353 0.06 0.79 12.33
CA GLU A 353 0.01 1.96 13.21
C GLU A 353 -0.88 1.76 14.47
N GLN A 354 -0.96 0.52 14.96
CA GLN A 354 -1.79 0.08 16.09
C GLN A 354 -1.00 -0.51 17.26
N SER A 355 0.33 -0.42 17.25
CA SER A 355 1.17 -0.88 18.36
C SER A 355 1.13 0.07 19.56
N SER A 356 1.28 -0.51 20.74
CA SER A 356 1.50 0.22 21.98
C SER A 356 2.94 0.75 22.07
N PHE A 357 3.17 1.76 22.90
CA PHE A 357 4.51 2.31 23.10
C PHE A 357 5.53 1.27 23.59
N GLN A 358 5.11 0.31 24.42
CA GLN A 358 5.98 -0.78 24.89
C GLN A 358 6.40 -1.71 23.74
N GLU A 359 5.49 -1.98 22.81
CA GLU A 359 5.79 -2.75 21.61
C GLU A 359 6.73 -2.00 20.66
N ASP A 360 6.49 -0.70 20.48
CA ASP A 360 7.36 0.16 19.67
C ASP A 360 8.79 0.15 20.23
N LEU A 361 8.94 0.36 21.54
CA LEU A 361 10.24 0.34 22.20
C LEU A 361 10.93 -1.02 22.04
N LYS A 362 10.19 -2.12 22.16
CA LYS A 362 10.72 -3.47 21.93
C LYS A 362 11.25 -3.64 20.51
N ILE A 363 10.49 -3.21 19.50
CA ILE A 363 10.93 -3.25 18.09
C ILE A 363 12.20 -2.43 17.93
N ILE A 364 12.20 -1.17 18.39
CA ILE A 364 13.33 -0.25 18.25
C ILE A 364 14.60 -0.80 18.91
N MET A 365 14.49 -1.35 20.13
CA MET A 365 15.63 -1.97 20.81
C MET A 365 16.17 -3.18 20.05
N ASN A 366 15.27 -4.00 19.49
CA ASN A 366 15.66 -5.17 18.70
C ASN A 366 16.28 -4.81 17.34
N LEU A 367 15.95 -3.65 16.79
CA LEU A 367 16.56 -3.10 15.57
C LEU A 367 17.85 -2.32 15.85
N SER A 368 18.18 -2.06 17.11
CA SER A 368 19.31 -1.20 17.48
C SER A 368 20.62 -1.78 16.94
N SER A 369 21.26 -1.00 16.07
CA SER A 369 22.50 -1.30 15.36
C SER A 369 23.24 0.01 15.08
N SER A 370 24.50 -0.05 14.64
CA SER A 370 25.25 1.16 14.28
C SER A 370 24.53 2.00 13.20
N PRO A 371 24.03 1.44 12.09
CA PRO A 371 23.17 2.15 11.13
C PRO A 371 21.94 2.81 11.76
N PHE A 372 21.21 2.09 12.62
CA PHE A 372 20.00 2.59 13.25
C PHE A 372 20.29 3.73 14.24
N ILE A 373 21.37 3.62 15.03
CA ILE A 373 21.83 4.67 15.95
C ILE A 373 22.23 5.92 15.16
N LYS A 374 22.97 5.78 14.05
CA LYS A 374 23.31 6.90 13.17
C LYS A 374 22.06 7.57 12.60
N GLY A 375 21.08 6.78 12.16
CA GLY A 375 19.78 7.29 11.70
C GLY A 375 19.04 8.06 12.79
N PHE A 376 18.97 7.51 13.99
CA PHE A 376 18.36 8.17 15.14
C PHE A 376 19.06 9.50 15.49
N VAL A 377 20.40 9.53 15.53
CA VAL A 377 21.17 10.77 15.80
C VAL A 377 20.93 11.84 14.73
N ARG A 378 20.82 11.46 13.45
CA ARG A 378 20.49 12.42 12.38
C ARG A 378 19.07 12.95 12.50
N HIS A 379 18.11 12.07 12.81
CA HIS A 379 16.74 12.48 13.10
C HIS A 379 16.68 13.51 14.24
N LEU A 380 17.39 13.26 15.36
CA LEU A 380 17.52 14.22 16.46
C LEU A 380 18.09 15.57 16.02
N LYS A 381 19.14 15.57 15.18
CA LYS A 381 19.77 16.79 14.66
C LYS A 381 18.85 17.59 13.73
N SER A 382 18.01 16.91 12.94
CA SER A 382 17.03 17.54 12.06
C SER A 382 15.81 18.10 12.79
N GLY A 383 15.68 17.82 14.09
CA GLY A 383 14.53 18.18 14.91
C GLY A 383 13.36 17.21 14.77
N PHE A 384 12.44 17.29 15.73
CA PHE A 384 11.18 16.52 15.74
C PHE A 384 10.06 17.23 14.96
N ASN A 385 10.41 18.10 14.02
CA ASN A 385 9.42 18.68 13.11
C ASN A 385 8.94 17.56 12.18
N THR A 386 7.63 17.30 12.21
CA THR A 386 6.97 16.26 11.41
C THR A 386 6.23 16.81 10.23
#